data_AF-A0AA43ELG4-F1
#
_entry.id   AF-A0AA43ELG4-F1
#
_cell.length_a   1.000
_cell.length_b   1.000
_cell.length_c   1.000
_cell.angle_alpha   90.00
_cell.angle_beta   90.00
_cell.angle_gamma   90.00
#
_symmetry.space_group_name_H-M   'P 1'
#
loop_
_entity.id
_entity.type
_entity.pdbx_description
1 polymer ?
#
loop_
_entity_poly.entity_id
_entity_poly.type
_entity_poly.pdbx_seq_one_letter_code
_entity_poly.pdbx_strand_id
1 'polypeptide(L)'
;MKKKHSESSARGRRAGGNAKPIPDSQIDFSDIPESTPEELRRARRVGRPSSGMAKQLIAIRLSPKLLSQLRKLAAKRKKPYQTLIHELLEEAAAHAA
;
A
#
# COMPACT_ATOMS: atom_id res chain seq x y z
N MET A 1 32.62 -12.77 1.47
CA MET A 1 31.69 -12.10 0.52
C MET A 1 31.91 -10.60 0.61
N LYS A 2 32.33 -9.97 -0.49
CA LYS A 2 32.69 -8.54 -0.57
C LYS A 2 31.48 -7.66 -0.23
N LYS A 3 31.61 -6.79 0.76
CA LYS A 3 30.59 -5.78 1.10
C LYS A 3 30.51 -4.76 -0.03
N LYS A 4 29.30 -4.50 -0.55
CA LYS A 4 29.05 -3.46 -1.56
C LYS A 4 29.38 -2.10 -0.93
N HIS A 5 30.19 -1.29 -1.61
CA HIS A 5 30.46 0.08 -1.20
C HIS A 5 29.17 0.89 -1.40
N SER A 6 28.74 1.56 -0.33
CA SER A 6 27.56 2.44 -0.36
C SER A 6 27.87 3.61 -1.28
N GLU A 7 27.22 3.65 -2.44
CA GLU A 7 27.31 4.77 -3.37
C GLU A 7 26.63 6.00 -2.77
N SER A 8 27.38 7.10 -2.77
CA SER A 8 27.02 8.51 -2.57
C SER A 8 25.55 8.80 -2.20
N SER A 9 25.31 9.11 -0.93
CA SER A 9 24.12 9.84 -0.48
C SER A 9 24.26 11.33 -0.81
N ALA A 10 24.26 11.66 -2.10
CA ALA A 10 24.09 13.05 -2.52
C ALA A 10 22.69 13.51 -2.08
N ARG A 11 22.61 14.15 -0.91
CA ARG A 11 21.42 14.90 -0.50
C ARG A 11 21.20 16.00 -1.53
N GLY A 12 20.33 15.74 -2.50
CA GLY A 12 19.83 16.77 -3.39
C GLY A 12 19.31 17.94 -2.55
N ARG A 13 19.88 19.13 -2.79
CA ARG A 13 19.44 20.38 -2.16
C ARG A 13 17.97 20.57 -2.54
N ARG A 14 17.10 20.88 -1.56
CA ARG A 14 15.70 21.20 -1.86
C ARG A 14 15.69 22.40 -2.83
N ALA A 15 15.04 22.24 -3.98
CA ALA A 15 14.77 23.35 -4.87
C ALA A 15 14.08 24.46 -4.06
N GLY A 16 14.61 25.68 -4.12
CA GLY A 16 14.06 26.82 -3.40
C GLY A 16 12.57 26.97 -3.71
N GLY A 17 11.73 27.01 -2.68
CA GLY A 17 10.29 27.20 -2.85
C GLY A 17 10.02 28.56 -3.50
N ASN A 18 9.08 28.57 -4.45
CA ASN A 18 8.56 29.69 -5.26
C ASN A 18 9.10 29.86 -6.69
N ALA A 19 9.65 28.82 -7.32
CA ALA A 19 9.69 28.79 -8.79
C ALA A 19 8.28 28.52 -9.33
N LYS A 20 7.79 29.36 -10.26
CA LYS A 20 6.58 29.06 -11.03
C LYS A 20 6.80 27.73 -11.77
N PRO A 21 5.81 26.83 -11.85
CA PRO A 21 5.92 25.62 -12.64
C PRO A 21 6.32 25.96 -14.08
N ILE A 22 7.33 25.28 -14.61
CA ILE A 22 7.69 25.37 -16.03
C ILE A 22 6.57 24.67 -16.81
N PRO A 23 6.03 25.28 -17.88
CA PRO A 23 5.03 24.62 -18.71
C PRO A 23 5.66 23.42 -19.45
N ASP A 24 4.88 22.35 -19.65
CA ASP A 24 5.36 21.10 -20.25
C ASP A 24 6.06 21.29 -21.61
N SER A 25 5.62 22.29 -22.39
CA SER A 25 6.22 22.65 -23.68
C SER A 25 7.66 23.19 -23.60
N GLN A 26 8.10 23.59 -22.41
CA GLN A 26 9.46 24.10 -22.15
C GLN A 26 10.35 23.06 -21.44
N ILE A 27 9.83 21.85 -21.19
CA ILE A 27 10.64 20.77 -20.65
C ILE A 27 11.49 20.20 -21.79
N ASP A 28 12.80 20.20 -21.60
CA ASP A 28 13.74 19.53 -22.50
C ASP A 28 13.77 18.03 -22.16
N PHE A 29 13.48 17.20 -23.17
CA PHE A 29 13.49 15.74 -23.07
C PHE A 29 14.64 15.11 -23.88
N SER A 30 15.59 15.93 -24.36
CA SER A 30 16.68 15.44 -25.22
C SER A 30 17.58 14.39 -24.56
N ASP A 31 17.65 14.39 -23.22
CA ASP A 31 18.41 13.45 -22.40
C ASP A 31 17.61 12.20 -21.98
N ILE A 32 16.28 12.21 -22.12
CA ILE A 32 15.39 11.13 -21.70
C ILE A 32 14.57 10.64 -22.91
N PRO A 33 15.01 9.58 -23.60
CA PRO A 33 14.24 9.03 -24.70
C PRO A 33 12.90 8.45 -24.21
N GLU A 34 11.86 8.56 -25.03
CA GLU A 34 10.56 7.94 -24.75
C GLU A 34 10.72 6.43 -24.61
N SER A 35 10.08 5.85 -23.58
CA SER A 35 10.10 4.40 -23.39
C SER A 35 9.26 3.71 -24.46
N THR A 36 9.80 2.64 -25.04
CA THR A 36 9.07 1.86 -26.04
C THR A 36 7.92 1.06 -25.40
N PRO A 37 6.85 0.72 -26.17
CA PRO A 37 5.76 -0.12 -25.66
C PRO A 37 6.24 -1.48 -25.13
N GLU A 38 7.31 -2.04 -25.69
CA GLU A 38 7.89 -3.31 -25.23
C GLU A 38 8.60 -3.18 -23.89
N GLU A 39 9.35 -2.09 -23.68
CA GLU A 39 10.00 -1.79 -22.40
C GLU A 39 8.98 -1.56 -21.29
N LEU A 40 7.90 -0.83 -21.59
CA LEU A 40 6.80 -0.60 -20.65
C LEU A 40 6.09 -1.91 -20.26
N ARG A 41 5.92 -2.85 -21.19
CA ARG A 41 5.33 -4.17 -20.91
C ARG A 41 6.22 -5.04 -20.01
N ARG A 42 7.55 -4.93 -20.15
CA ARG A 42 8.52 -5.66 -19.31
C ARG A 42 8.74 -5.01 -17.95
N ALA A 43 8.34 -3.75 -17.79
CA ALA A 43 8.50 -3.02 -16.54
C ALA A 43 7.75 -3.71 -15.39
N ARG A 44 8.48 -4.08 -14.35
CA ARG A 44 7.90 -4.67 -13.14
C ARG A 44 7.08 -3.60 -12.41
N ARG A 45 5.81 -3.87 -12.14
CA ARG A 45 4.96 -3.01 -11.30
C ARG A 45 5.57 -2.93 -9.89
N VAL A 46 6.22 -1.80 -9.59
CA VAL A 46 6.79 -1.49 -8.26
C VAL A 46 5.86 -0.61 -7.41
N GLY A 47 4.69 -0.25 -7.94
CA GLY A 47 3.68 0.57 -7.27
C GLY A 47 2.78 -0.23 -6.31
N ARG A 48 1.61 0.34 -5.99
CA ARG A 48 0.63 -0.30 -5.10
C ARG A 48 0.33 -1.72 -5.61
N PRO A 49 0.51 -2.77 -4.78
CA PRO A 49 0.15 -4.13 -5.17
C PRO A 49 -1.31 -4.17 -5.57
N SER A 50 -1.65 -5.06 -6.52
CA SER A 50 -3.05 -5.30 -6.84
C SER A 50 -3.76 -5.76 -5.58
N SER A 51 -4.59 -4.89 -4.99
CA SER A 51 -5.57 -5.33 -4.01
C SER A 51 -6.52 -6.27 -4.75
N GLY A 52 -6.68 -7.50 -4.26
CA GLY A 52 -7.67 -8.45 -4.80
C GLY A 52 -9.11 -7.95 -4.57
N MET A 53 -10.03 -8.83 -4.18
CA MET A 53 -11.35 -8.36 -3.76
C MET A 53 -11.24 -7.48 -2.51
N ALA A 54 -11.54 -6.18 -2.68
CA ALA A 54 -11.55 -5.24 -1.59
C ALA A 54 -12.70 -5.57 -0.62
N LYS A 55 -12.42 -5.54 0.69
CA LYS A 55 -13.45 -5.70 1.71
C LYS A 55 -14.41 -4.52 1.65
N GLN A 56 -15.71 -4.82 1.68
CA GLN A 56 -16.75 -3.79 1.76
C GLN A 56 -16.91 -3.30 3.21
N LEU A 57 -17.09 -2.00 3.39
CA LEU A 57 -17.42 -1.44 4.70
C LEU A 57 -18.88 -1.74 5.01
N ILE A 58 -19.11 -2.36 6.16
CA ILE A 58 -20.45 -2.69 6.66
C ILE A 58 -20.62 -2.14 8.07
N ALA A 59 -21.86 -1.80 8.41
CA ALA A 59 -22.24 -1.44 9.78
C ALA A 59 -22.92 -2.65 10.42
N ILE A 60 -22.38 -3.12 11.56
CA ILE A 60 -22.98 -4.20 12.35
C ILE A 60 -23.21 -3.67 13.77
N ARG A 61 -24.37 -3.99 14.34
CA ARG A 61 -24.66 -3.70 15.75
C ARG A 61 -24.14 -4.85 16.62
N LEU A 62 -23.25 -4.54 17.56
CA LEU A 62 -22.72 -5.49 18.54
C LEU A 62 -23.00 -4.96 19.94
N SER A 63 -23.29 -5.84 20.89
CA SER A 63 -23.43 -5.42 22.28
C SER A 63 -22.09 -4.87 22.80
N PRO A 64 -22.10 -3.86 23.69
CA PRO A 64 -20.85 -3.28 24.21
C PRO A 64 -19.97 -4.32 24.92
N LYS A 65 -20.60 -5.26 25.62
CA LYS A 65 -19.90 -6.37 26.30
C LYS A 65 -19.18 -7.26 25.31
N LEU A 66 -19.84 -7.67 24.22
CA LEU A 66 -19.25 -8.49 23.17
C LEU A 66 -18.10 -7.78 22.47
N LEU A 67 -18.27 -6.49 22.14
CA LEU A 67 -17.20 -5.69 21.52
C LEU A 67 -15.94 -5.64 22.40
N SER A 68 -16.12 -5.51 23.72
CA SER A 68 -15.01 -5.51 24.68
C SER A 68 -14.27 -6.85 24.71
N GLN A 69 -15.01 -7.97 24.64
CA GLN A 69 -14.44 -9.32 24.63
C GLN A 69 -13.69 -9.59 23.32
N LEU A 70 -14.27 -9.21 22.18
CA LEU A 70 -13.62 -9.37 20.86
C LEU A 70 -12.32 -8.58 20.77
N ARG A 71 -12.27 -7.35 21.30
CA ARG A 71 -11.03 -6.56 21.37
C ARG A 71 -9.95 -7.23 22.22
N LYS A 72 -10.31 -7.78 23.38
CA LYS A 72 -9.38 -8.53 24.25
C LYS A 72 -8.87 -9.79 23.57
N LEU A 73 -9.74 -10.51 22.87
CA LEU A 73 -9.39 -11.72 22.12
C LEU A 73 -8.42 -11.40 20.97
N ALA A 74 -8.69 -10.32 20.23
CA ALA A 74 -7.82 -9.85 19.15
C ALA A 74 -6.41 -9.49 19.68
N ALA A 75 -6.35 -8.78 20.81
CA ALA A 75 -5.09 -8.45 21.48
C ALA A 75 -4.32 -9.71 21.92
N LYS A 76 -5.01 -10.70 22.51
CA LYS A 76 -4.41 -11.98 22.91
C LYS A 76 -3.82 -12.73 21.70
N ARG A 77 -4.46 -12.65 20.54
CA ARG A 77 -3.99 -13.25 19.28
C ARG A 77 -3.00 -12.36 18.50
N LYS A 78 -2.63 -11.18 19.01
CA LYS A 78 -1.79 -10.18 18.32
C LYS A 78 -2.29 -9.84 16.91
N LYS A 79 -3.61 -9.80 16.72
CA LYS A 79 -4.26 -9.46 15.44
C LYS A 79 -5.11 -8.19 15.59
N PRO A 80 -5.29 -7.40 14.50
CA PRO A 80 -6.29 -6.34 14.48
C PRO A 80 -7.70 -6.89 14.70
N TYR A 81 -8.53 -6.17 15.44
CA TYR A 81 -9.90 -6.60 15.76
C TYR A 81 -10.75 -6.84 14.50
N GLN A 82 -10.59 -6.02 13.46
CA GLN A 82 -11.31 -6.16 12.19
C GLN A 82 -10.93 -7.45 11.46
N THR A 83 -9.65 -7.83 11.50
CA THR A 83 -9.18 -9.09 10.93
C THR A 83 -9.79 -10.27 11.65
N LEU A 84 -9.79 -10.25 12.98
CA LEU A 84 -10.41 -11.30 13.79
C LEU A 84 -11.90 -11.46 13.47
N ILE A 85 -12.65 -10.35 13.40
CA ILE A 85 -14.08 -10.42 13.07
C ILE A 85 -14.31 -11.03 11.70
N HIS A 86 -13.52 -10.63 10.71
CA HIS A 86 -13.64 -11.18 9.38
C HIS A 86 -13.40 -12.70 9.36
N GLU A 87 -12.31 -13.16 9.99
CA GLU A 87 -12.00 -14.60 10.10
C GLU A 87 -13.14 -15.37 10.79
N LEU A 88 -13.70 -14.85 11.88
CA LEU A 88 -14.82 -15.49 12.59
C LEU A 88 -16.09 -15.59 11.72
N LEU A 89 -16.38 -14.56 10.92
CA LEU A 89 -17.53 -14.56 10.02
C LEU A 89 -17.32 -15.51 8.84
N GLU A 90 -16.10 -15.58 8.31
CA GLU A 90 -15.70 -16.50 7.25
C GLU A 90 -15.80 -17.96 7.72
N GLU A 91 -15.26 -18.27 8.91
CA GLU A 91 -15.38 -19.59 9.53
C GLU A 91 -16.86 -19.97 9.73
N ALA A 92 -17.68 -19.07 10.28
CA ALA A 92 -19.10 -19.33 10.50
C ALA A 92 -19.88 -19.55 9.19
N ALA A 93 -19.58 -18.78 8.14
CA ALA A 93 -20.20 -18.94 6.82
C ALA A 93 -19.80 -20.27 6.18
N ALA A 94 -18.54 -20.69 6.32
CA ALA A 94 -18.06 -21.97 5.80
C ALA A 94 -18.71 -23.18 6.49
N HIS A 95 -19.02 -23.09 7.79
CA HIS A 95 -19.72 -24.16 8.51
C HIS A 95 -21.22 -24.23 8.19
N ALA A 96 -21.81 -23.15 7.67
CA ALA A 96 -23.22 -23.07 7.33
C ALA A 96 -23.54 -23.53 5.89
N ALA A 97 -22.51 -23.69 5.06
CA ALA A 97 -22.59 -24.16 3.68
C ALA A 97 -22.41 -25.69 3.61
#